data_AF-A0AAN6PMY5-F1
#
_entry.id   AF-A0AAN6PMY5-F1
#
_cell.length_a   1.000
_cell.length_b   1.000
_cell.length_c   1.000
_cell.angle_alpha   90.00
_cell.angle_beta   90.00
_cell.angle_gamma   90.00
#
_symmetry.space_group_name_H-M   'P 1'
#
loop_
_entity.id
_entity.type
_entity.pdbx_description
1 polymer ?
#
loop_
_entity_poly.entity_id
_entity_poly.type
_entity_poly.pdbx_seq_one_letter_code
_entity_poly.pdbx_strand_id
1 'polypeptide(L)'
;MDNDSSDITSDAGPIAAPYEIGAELHIRRHVPPRPFGGANDPRPRPVAPVWQDGAAPDQERTFTITGTKTLRRFGVDGGGAHVVTGYADRDKAAVYLAKIYDGETMQPVQTVGGKLVPRYFGAWTFSLATKQPGRRRWVRMLLLQLVHGETMLDKILRATRNGGIQYPLLPPEKFRLCVLKNLFEAEIAIWWDAEVLHSDQEPRNVIIRDDGSVVVLDFNQALVYRFAEQHPKHRPGASRLAPSPIERYWPFAPGGTTLADTEDSENPWASWIPHDWPQNQDLAAEWLLETWKDASPSKYRPLSDYFLNHPAHVQRGRKVLATLEMLGRKPRAVKNE
;
A
#
# COMPACT_ATOMS: atom_id res chain seq x y z
N MET A 1 -6.05 64.03 -3.49
CA MET A 1 -5.22 62.87 -3.11
C MET A 1 -6.02 61.66 -3.54
N ASP A 2 -5.90 61.33 -4.82
CA ASP A 2 -6.67 60.25 -5.43
C ASP A 2 -5.88 58.97 -5.24
N ASN A 3 -6.50 58.03 -4.52
CA ASN A 3 -5.91 56.77 -4.13
C ASN A 3 -6.22 55.76 -5.23
N ASP A 4 -5.29 55.63 -6.17
CA ASP A 4 -5.37 54.76 -7.35
C ASP A 4 -5.07 53.30 -6.94
N SER A 5 -6.06 52.67 -6.31
CA SER A 5 -6.02 51.25 -5.93
C SER A 5 -6.34 50.40 -7.15
N SER A 6 -5.35 50.21 -8.01
CA SER A 6 -5.40 49.23 -9.10
C SER A 6 -5.32 47.81 -8.54
N ASP A 7 -6.49 47.23 -8.25
CA ASP A 7 -6.65 45.81 -8.03
C ASP A 7 -6.34 45.06 -9.33
N ILE A 8 -5.08 44.64 -9.49
CA ILE A 8 -4.64 43.72 -10.53
C ILE A 8 -5.06 42.32 -10.07
N THR A 9 -6.34 41.99 -10.25
CA THR A 9 -6.80 40.61 -10.22
C THR A 9 -6.35 39.94 -11.51
N SER A 10 -5.10 39.46 -11.53
CA SER A 10 -4.60 38.69 -12.66
C SER A 10 -5.40 37.38 -12.74
N ASP A 11 -6.34 37.33 -13.66
CA ASP A 11 -7.22 36.22 -14.01
C ASP A 11 -6.44 35.09 -14.72
N ALA A 12 -5.26 34.77 -14.20
CA ALA A 12 -4.42 33.70 -14.70
C ALA A 12 -5.00 32.38 -14.18
N GLY A 13 -5.90 31.82 -15.00
CA GLY A 13 -6.45 30.48 -14.80
C GLY A 13 -5.38 29.46 -14.41
N PRO A 14 -5.77 28.36 -13.73
CA PRO A 14 -4.82 27.34 -13.31
C PRO A 14 -4.01 26.86 -14.51
N ILE A 15 -2.67 26.95 -14.41
CA ILE A 15 -1.78 26.34 -15.41
C ILE A 15 -2.14 24.85 -15.43
N ALA A 16 -2.66 24.39 -16.57
CA ALA A 16 -2.96 23.00 -16.78
C ALA A 16 -1.70 22.18 -16.48
N ALA A 17 -1.84 21.15 -15.66
CA ALA A 17 -0.71 20.28 -15.33
C ALA A 17 -0.19 19.66 -16.63
N PRO A 18 1.11 19.74 -16.95
CA PRO A 18 1.66 19.39 -18.27
C PRO A 18 1.75 17.87 -18.53
N TYR A 19 0.91 17.10 -17.85
CA TYR A 19 0.94 15.63 -17.86
C TYR A 19 -0.08 15.07 -18.85
N GLU A 20 -0.11 15.63 -20.05
CA GLU A 20 -1.04 15.25 -21.11
C GLU A 20 -0.48 14.11 -21.98
N ILE A 21 -1.37 13.37 -22.65
CA ILE A 21 -0.96 12.31 -23.59
C ILE A 21 -0.18 12.96 -24.74
N GLY A 22 0.97 12.37 -25.06
CA GLY A 22 1.91 12.88 -26.06
C GLY A 22 2.94 13.86 -25.50
N ALA A 23 2.80 14.31 -24.25
CA ALA A 23 3.80 15.17 -23.63
C ALA A 23 5.12 14.41 -23.44
N GLU A 24 6.23 15.10 -23.73
CA GLU A 24 7.58 14.61 -23.51
C GLU A 24 8.19 15.29 -22.29
N LEU A 25 8.61 14.49 -21.31
CA LEU A 25 9.32 14.95 -20.13
C LEU A 25 10.80 14.66 -20.28
N HIS A 26 11.63 15.70 -20.20
CA HIS A 26 13.07 15.52 -20.15
C HIS A 26 13.52 15.25 -18.72
N ILE A 27 13.89 14.01 -18.47
CA ILE A 27 14.14 13.47 -17.14
C ILE A 27 15.63 13.17 -16.96
N ARG A 28 16.11 13.39 -15.73
CA ARG A 28 17.45 13.01 -15.30
C ARG A 28 17.34 12.13 -14.07
N ARG A 29 18.36 11.31 -13.80
CA ARG A 29 18.37 10.48 -12.60
C ARG A 29 18.26 11.39 -11.36
N HIS A 30 17.34 11.08 -10.47
CA HIS A 30 17.17 11.88 -9.26
C HIS A 30 18.40 11.75 -8.37
N VAL A 31 19.03 12.89 -8.09
CA VAL A 31 20.08 13.03 -7.08
C VAL A 31 19.48 13.81 -5.91
N PRO A 32 19.27 13.20 -4.74
CA PRO A 32 18.75 13.91 -3.57
C PRO A 32 19.69 15.07 -3.18
N PRO A 33 19.18 16.30 -2.91
CA PRO A 33 20.02 17.42 -2.46
C PRO A 33 20.76 17.12 -1.15
N ARG A 34 21.92 17.74 -0.92
CA ARG A 34 22.55 17.70 0.41
C ARG A 34 21.80 18.63 1.37
N PRO A 35 21.67 18.31 2.68
CA PRO A 35 22.20 17.15 3.38
C PRO A 35 21.10 16.10 3.60
N PHE A 36 20.70 15.36 2.58
CA PHE A 36 20.12 14.04 2.81
C PHE A 36 21.23 13.09 3.30
N GLY A 37 21.43 13.06 4.62
CA GLY A 37 22.47 12.30 5.32
C GLY A 37 23.29 13.15 6.30
N GLY A 38 22.64 13.92 7.18
CA GLY A 38 23.33 14.63 8.26
C GLY A 38 24.13 13.68 9.17
N ALA A 39 24.98 14.22 10.06
CA ALA A 39 25.89 13.46 10.92
C ALA A 39 25.26 12.33 11.77
N ASN A 40 23.92 12.29 11.85
CA ASN A 40 23.14 11.29 12.57
C ASN A 40 22.52 10.22 11.65
N ASP A 41 22.82 10.17 10.35
CA ASP A 41 22.33 9.11 9.45
C ASP A 41 23.25 7.88 9.59
N PRO A 42 22.89 6.86 10.41
CA PRO A 42 23.88 5.94 10.97
C PRO A 42 24.35 4.86 9.98
N ARG A 43 23.87 4.87 8.73
CA ARG A 43 24.09 3.74 7.82
C ARG A 43 24.33 4.21 6.38
N PRO A 44 25.45 3.82 5.75
CA PRO A 44 25.62 3.98 4.32
C PRO A 44 24.46 3.27 3.59
N ARG A 45 23.87 3.95 2.60
CA ARG A 45 22.76 3.39 1.84
C ARG A 45 23.21 2.10 1.16
N PRO A 46 22.33 1.07 1.11
CA PRO A 46 22.55 -0.04 0.19
C PRO A 46 22.71 0.51 -1.22
N VAL A 47 23.75 0.07 -1.93
CA VAL A 47 23.89 0.36 -3.36
C VAL A 47 22.70 -0.30 -4.05
N ALA A 48 21.69 0.50 -4.39
CA ALA A 48 20.51 0.01 -5.10
C ALA A 48 20.96 -0.69 -6.39
N PRO A 49 20.37 -1.83 -6.79
CA PRO A 49 20.55 -2.36 -8.13
C PRO A 49 20.07 -1.29 -9.10
N VAL A 50 21.05 -0.63 -9.71
CA VAL A 50 20.85 0.41 -10.69
C VAL A 50 20.07 -0.22 -11.84
N TRP A 51 19.22 0.56 -12.50
CA TRP A 51 18.92 0.27 -13.90
C TRP A 51 20.23 -0.09 -14.61
N GLN A 52 20.32 -1.34 -15.07
CA GLN A 52 21.56 -1.94 -15.57
C GLN A 52 22.05 -1.32 -16.89
N ASP A 53 21.42 -0.26 -17.39
CA ASP A 53 21.84 0.45 -18.60
C ASP A 53 23.13 1.26 -18.44
N GLY A 54 23.69 1.37 -17.21
CA GLY A 54 24.94 2.10 -17.00
C GLY A 54 24.86 3.61 -17.29
N ALA A 55 23.65 4.17 -17.41
CA ALA A 55 23.45 5.58 -17.69
C ALA A 55 24.07 6.46 -16.60
N ALA A 56 24.86 7.44 -17.04
CA ALA A 56 25.51 8.38 -16.15
C ALA A 56 24.46 9.25 -15.41
N PRO A 57 24.70 9.71 -14.16
CA PRO A 57 23.72 10.47 -13.39
C PRO A 57 23.21 11.75 -14.09
N ASP A 58 24.04 12.32 -14.95
CA ASP A 58 23.80 13.52 -15.75
C ASP A 58 23.17 13.25 -17.12
N GLN A 59 23.05 11.98 -17.53
CA GLN A 59 22.42 11.63 -18.79
C GLN A 59 20.93 11.98 -18.77
N GLU A 60 20.56 12.89 -19.66
CA GLU A 60 19.17 13.27 -19.92
C GLU A 60 18.49 12.22 -20.79
N ARG A 61 17.27 11.88 -20.42
CA ARG A 61 16.40 10.91 -21.10
C ARG A 61 15.05 11.54 -21.38
N THR A 62 14.31 10.98 -22.32
CA THR A 62 12.96 11.47 -22.64
C THR A 62 11.92 10.45 -22.20
N PHE A 63 10.95 10.87 -21.40
CA PHE A 63 9.79 10.06 -21.05
C PHE A 63 8.55 10.60 -21.76
N THR A 64 7.96 9.78 -22.63
CA THR A 64 6.77 10.16 -23.39
C THR A 64 5.53 9.61 -22.72
N ILE A 65 4.59 10.48 -22.36
CA ILE A 65 3.31 10.09 -21.75
C ILE A 65 2.40 9.49 -22.82
N THR A 66 1.94 8.26 -22.61
CA THR A 66 1.04 7.55 -23.54
C THR A 66 -0.38 7.40 -23.04
N GLY A 67 -0.59 7.62 -21.75
CA GLY A 67 -1.90 7.48 -21.13
C GLY A 67 -1.87 8.06 -19.73
N THR A 68 -3.00 8.59 -19.29
CA THR A 68 -3.17 9.06 -17.91
C THR A 68 -3.91 7.98 -17.14
N LYS A 69 -3.34 7.55 -16.00
CA LYS A 69 -4.10 6.77 -15.01
C LYS A 69 -4.39 7.72 -13.88
N THR A 70 -5.54 8.38 -13.94
CA THR A 70 -6.01 9.17 -12.82
C THR A 70 -6.37 8.22 -11.68
N LEU A 71 -5.37 7.80 -10.91
CA LEU A 71 -5.59 7.55 -9.49
C LEU A 71 -6.11 8.88 -8.98
N ARG A 72 -7.42 8.94 -8.69
CA ARG A 72 -8.15 10.18 -8.40
C ARG A 72 -7.31 11.05 -7.46
N ARG A 73 -7.31 12.38 -7.68
CA ARG A 73 -6.68 13.32 -6.74
C ARG A 73 -7.29 13.06 -5.36
N PHE A 74 -6.52 12.45 -4.46
CA PHE A 74 -6.96 12.18 -3.10
C PHE A 74 -6.44 13.30 -2.21
N GLY A 75 -7.40 14.11 -1.75
CA GLY A 75 -7.20 15.35 -1.02
C GLY A 75 -8.16 16.40 -1.57
N VAL A 76 -9.04 16.91 -0.71
CA VAL A 76 -9.89 18.09 -0.99
C VAL A 76 -9.02 19.30 -1.39
N ASP A 77 -7.72 19.25 -1.05
CA ASP A 77 -6.75 20.32 -1.23
C ASP A 77 -5.86 20.19 -2.49
N GLY A 78 -6.12 19.22 -3.37
CA GLY A 78 -5.45 19.13 -4.68
C GLY A 78 -3.95 18.75 -4.66
N GLY A 79 -3.39 18.37 -3.51
CA GLY A 79 -2.00 17.93 -3.34
C GLY A 79 -1.87 16.40 -3.37
N GLY A 80 -1.75 15.80 -4.55
CA GLY A 80 -1.53 14.37 -4.71
C GLY A 80 -0.59 14.06 -5.87
N ALA A 81 0.05 12.88 -5.83
CA ALA A 81 0.91 12.47 -6.93
C ALA A 81 0.09 12.22 -8.21
N HIS A 82 0.60 12.69 -9.34
CA HIS A 82 0.05 12.36 -10.65
C HIS A 82 0.55 11.00 -11.11
N VAL A 83 -0.33 10.15 -11.62
CA VAL A 83 0.07 8.84 -12.14
C VAL A 83 -0.20 8.77 -13.63
N VAL A 84 0.83 8.47 -14.39
CA VAL A 84 0.76 8.37 -15.85
C VAL A 84 1.43 7.09 -16.33
N THR A 85 1.13 6.70 -17.56
CA THR A 85 1.81 5.62 -18.26
C THR A 85 2.62 6.21 -19.41
N GLY A 86 3.74 5.59 -19.74
CA GLY A 86 4.62 6.07 -20.79
C GLY A 86 5.80 5.16 -21.04
N TYR A 87 6.63 5.54 -22.00
CA TYR A 87 7.88 4.85 -22.31
C TYR A 87 9.07 5.82 -22.20
N ALA A 88 10.24 5.27 -21.89
CA ALA A 88 11.49 6.02 -21.87
C ALA A 88 12.23 5.87 -23.21
N ASP A 89 12.87 6.95 -23.67
CA ASP A 89 13.79 7.01 -24.82
C ASP A 89 13.23 6.40 -26.11
N ARG A 90 11.91 6.55 -26.32
CA ARG A 90 11.17 5.97 -27.46
C ARG A 90 11.11 4.45 -27.50
N ASP A 91 11.53 3.76 -26.45
CA ASP A 91 11.38 2.32 -26.32
C ASP A 91 9.92 1.93 -26.03
N LYS A 92 9.13 1.84 -27.10
CA LYS A 92 7.71 1.46 -27.01
C LYS A 92 7.49 0.01 -26.57
N ALA A 93 8.54 -0.82 -26.50
CA ALA A 93 8.41 -2.19 -26.03
C ALA A 93 8.23 -2.26 -24.50
N ALA A 94 8.67 -1.22 -23.79
CA ALA A 94 8.58 -1.17 -22.34
C ALA A 94 7.73 0.02 -21.86
N VAL A 95 6.54 -0.30 -21.33
CA VAL A 95 5.61 0.69 -20.77
C VAL A 95 5.73 0.70 -19.25
N TYR A 96 5.93 1.89 -18.70
CA TYR A 96 6.11 2.14 -17.28
C TYR A 96 4.90 2.84 -16.67
N LEU A 97 4.73 2.66 -15.37
CA LEU A 97 3.90 3.51 -14.53
C LEU A 97 4.79 4.59 -13.90
N ALA A 98 4.50 5.85 -14.15
CA ALA A 98 5.23 6.98 -13.59
C ALA A 98 4.37 7.66 -12.51
N LYS A 99 4.87 7.70 -11.27
CA LYS A 99 4.26 8.45 -10.15
C LYS A 99 5.04 9.75 -9.96
N ILE A 100 4.39 10.87 -10.24
CA ILE A 100 4.97 12.21 -10.30
C ILE A 100 4.53 13.01 -9.07
N TYR A 101 5.49 13.49 -8.29
CA TYR A 101 5.28 14.20 -7.05
C TYR A 101 5.71 15.66 -7.21
N ASP A 102 4.74 16.56 -7.03
CA ASP A 102 4.93 18.01 -7.00
C ASP A 102 5.32 18.50 -5.58
N GLY A 103 6.32 17.86 -4.95
CA GLY A 103 6.73 18.16 -3.57
C GLY A 103 7.93 17.34 -3.10
N GLU A 104 8.45 17.68 -1.92
CA GLU A 104 9.67 17.09 -1.36
C GLU A 104 9.38 15.87 -0.47
N THR A 105 10.22 14.84 -0.64
CA THR A 105 10.43 13.64 0.20
C THR A 105 9.57 12.39 -0.07
N MET A 106 10.27 11.31 -0.46
CA MET A 106 9.79 9.93 -0.60
C MET A 106 11.03 9.00 -0.63
N GLN A 107 10.98 7.82 -0.04
CA GLN A 107 12.01 6.78 -0.24
C GLN A 107 11.41 5.54 -0.88
N PRO A 108 12.04 4.98 -1.93
CA PRO A 108 11.55 3.76 -2.56
C PRO A 108 11.83 2.54 -1.67
N VAL A 109 10.85 1.65 -1.55
CA VAL A 109 11.02 0.31 -0.96
C VAL A 109 11.55 -0.62 -2.06
N GLN A 110 12.75 -1.17 -1.88
CA GLN A 110 13.43 -1.99 -2.91
C GLN A 110 13.52 -3.49 -2.55
N THR A 111 13.03 -3.89 -1.38
CA THR A 111 13.33 -5.20 -0.78
C THR A 111 12.22 -6.24 -0.92
N VAL A 112 11.07 -5.90 -1.49
CA VAL A 112 9.97 -6.86 -1.67
C VAL A 112 10.03 -7.44 -3.09
N GLY A 113 10.04 -8.77 -3.21
CA GLY A 113 10.06 -9.45 -4.51
C GLY A 113 8.94 -8.96 -5.44
N GLY A 114 9.24 -8.80 -6.74
CA GLY A 114 8.39 -8.13 -7.73
C GLY A 114 7.03 -8.77 -8.06
N LYS A 115 6.60 -9.77 -7.28
CA LYS A 115 5.24 -10.33 -7.37
C LYS A 115 4.22 -9.56 -6.53
N LEU A 116 4.63 -9.07 -5.36
CA LEU A 116 3.75 -8.47 -4.35
C LEU A 116 3.66 -6.94 -4.43
N VAL A 117 4.70 -6.29 -4.96
CA VAL A 117 4.77 -4.84 -5.19
C VAL A 117 5.26 -4.59 -6.61
N PRO A 118 4.95 -3.44 -7.23
CA PRO A 118 5.49 -3.10 -8.54
C PRO A 118 7.02 -3.05 -8.49
N ARG A 119 7.68 -3.62 -9.49
CA ARG A 119 9.14 -3.45 -9.62
C ARG A 119 9.48 -1.96 -9.71
N TYR A 120 10.44 -1.53 -8.90
CA TYR A 120 10.94 -0.16 -8.91
C TYR A 120 12.01 0.03 -9.98
N PHE A 121 11.83 1.05 -10.81
CA PHE A 121 12.67 1.40 -11.93
C PHE A 121 13.45 2.71 -11.73
N GLY A 122 13.65 3.12 -10.48
CA GLY A 122 14.44 4.32 -10.18
C GLY A 122 13.60 5.58 -10.03
N ALA A 123 14.28 6.61 -9.52
CA ALA A 123 13.73 7.94 -9.32
C ALA A 123 14.42 8.88 -10.30
N TRP A 124 13.61 9.78 -10.82
CA TRP A 124 13.96 10.72 -11.85
C TRP A 124 13.48 12.10 -11.44
N THR A 125 14.08 13.13 -12.00
CA THR A 125 13.68 14.52 -11.82
C THR A 125 13.64 15.23 -13.15
N PHE A 126 12.67 16.13 -13.28
CA PHE A 126 12.54 17.04 -14.40
C PHE A 126 12.09 18.40 -13.87
N SER A 127 12.20 19.45 -14.67
CA SER A 127 11.82 20.79 -14.26
C SER A 127 10.59 21.27 -15.02
N LEU A 128 9.60 21.79 -14.29
CA LEU A 128 8.39 22.38 -14.84
C LEU A 128 8.41 23.90 -14.73
N ALA A 129 7.86 24.57 -15.74
CA ALA A 129 7.55 25.99 -15.64
C ALA A 129 6.54 26.23 -14.51
N THR A 130 6.69 27.35 -13.80
CA THR A 130 5.75 27.79 -12.77
C THR A 130 4.89 28.95 -13.30
N LYS A 131 3.90 29.38 -12.51
CA LYS A 131 3.14 30.61 -12.80
C LYS A 131 4.01 31.88 -12.84
N GLN A 132 5.19 31.85 -12.21
CA GLN A 132 6.12 32.95 -12.22
C GLN A 132 7.02 32.85 -13.47
N PRO A 133 6.99 33.85 -14.37
CA PRO A 133 7.84 33.87 -15.56
C PRO A 133 9.31 33.64 -15.22
N GLY A 134 9.99 32.79 -16.00
CA GLY A 134 11.39 32.45 -15.79
C GLY A 134 11.69 31.51 -14.61
N ARG A 135 10.73 31.28 -13.70
CA ARG A 135 10.92 30.35 -12.58
C ARG A 135 10.47 28.94 -12.95
N ARG A 136 11.36 27.98 -12.69
CA ARG A 136 11.10 26.53 -12.82
C ARG A 136 11.07 25.89 -11.43
N ARG A 137 10.26 24.85 -11.28
CA ARG A 137 10.28 23.96 -10.11
C ARG A 137 10.76 22.58 -10.51
N TRP A 138 11.51 21.92 -9.63
CA TRP A 138 11.93 20.54 -9.84
C TRP A 138 10.83 19.61 -9.34
N VAL A 139 10.49 18.63 -10.16
CA VAL A 139 9.47 17.62 -9.90
C VAL A 139 10.13 16.27 -9.87
N ARG A 140 9.74 15.44 -8.90
CA ARG A 140 10.25 14.08 -8.78
C ARG A 140 9.30 13.10 -9.43
N MET A 141 9.86 12.11 -10.11
CA MET A 141 9.14 11.01 -10.72
C MET A 141 9.71 9.68 -10.23
N LEU A 142 8.84 8.75 -9.88
CA LEU A 142 9.20 7.35 -9.65
C LEU A 142 8.73 6.55 -10.85
N LEU A 143 9.65 5.81 -11.49
CA LEU A 143 9.27 4.82 -12.49
C LEU A 143 9.04 3.49 -11.81
N LEU A 144 7.92 2.86 -12.13
CA LEU A 144 7.43 1.61 -11.56
C LEU A 144 6.96 0.70 -12.69
N GLN A 145 6.91 -0.60 -12.40
CA GLN A 145 6.24 -1.58 -13.26
C GLN A 145 4.79 -1.19 -13.51
N LEU A 146 4.39 -1.20 -14.78
CA LEU A 146 2.98 -1.19 -15.11
C LEU A 146 2.37 -2.54 -14.72
N VAL A 147 1.52 -2.53 -13.71
CA VAL A 147 0.80 -3.71 -13.26
C VAL A 147 -0.57 -3.72 -13.93
N HIS A 148 -0.87 -4.82 -14.63
CA HIS A 148 -2.19 -5.08 -15.19
C HIS A 148 -3.14 -5.60 -14.10
N GLY A 149 -4.39 -5.17 -14.17
CA GLY A 149 -5.42 -5.42 -13.17
C GLY A 149 -6.20 -4.16 -12.85
N GLU A 150 -7.11 -4.27 -11.89
CA GLU A 150 -7.97 -3.18 -11.43
C GLU A 150 -7.76 -2.95 -9.94
N THR A 151 -7.92 -1.71 -9.47
CA THR A 151 -7.85 -1.49 -8.02
C THR A 151 -9.06 -2.14 -7.34
N MET A 152 -8.90 -2.58 -6.09
CA MET A 152 -10.01 -3.07 -5.30
C MET A 152 -11.09 -1.98 -5.15
N LEU A 153 -10.68 -0.72 -4.97
CA LEU A 153 -11.60 0.42 -4.92
C LEU A 153 -12.43 0.56 -6.20
N ASP A 154 -11.84 0.45 -7.39
CA ASP A 154 -12.60 0.57 -8.64
C ASP A 154 -13.67 -0.52 -8.76
N LYS A 155 -13.36 -1.75 -8.33
CA LYS A 155 -14.33 -2.84 -8.28
C LYS A 155 -15.45 -2.55 -7.27
N ILE A 156 -15.12 -2.02 -6.09
CA ILE A 156 -16.10 -1.59 -5.08
C ILE A 156 -17.00 -0.50 -5.64
N LEU A 157 -16.44 0.58 -6.21
CA LEU A 157 -17.19 1.73 -6.72
C LEU A 157 -18.17 1.35 -7.83
N ARG A 158 -17.83 0.37 -8.68
CA ARG A 158 -18.78 -0.14 -9.68
C ARG A 158 -19.97 -0.86 -9.06
N ALA A 159 -19.75 -1.54 -7.93
CA ALA A 159 -20.80 -2.21 -7.18
C ALA A 159 -21.59 -1.25 -6.26
N THR A 160 -21.09 -0.04 -6.01
CA THR A 160 -21.82 0.95 -5.20
C THR A 160 -22.96 1.60 -6.00
N ARG A 161 -24.17 1.59 -5.43
CA ARG A 161 -25.37 2.28 -5.95
C ARG A 161 -26.16 2.85 -4.78
N ASN A 162 -26.70 4.07 -4.92
CA ASN A 162 -27.54 4.72 -3.92
C ASN A 162 -26.93 4.75 -2.50
N GLY A 163 -25.60 4.93 -2.40
CA GLY A 163 -24.88 4.96 -1.12
C GLY A 163 -24.60 3.60 -0.47
N GLY A 164 -25.02 2.48 -1.09
CA GLY A 164 -24.79 1.13 -0.57
C GLY A 164 -24.07 0.20 -1.56
N ILE A 165 -23.42 -0.84 -1.03
CA ILE A 165 -22.79 -1.89 -1.83
C ILE A 165 -23.85 -2.87 -2.34
N GLN A 166 -23.90 -3.05 -3.65
CA GLN A 166 -24.69 -4.10 -4.29
C GLN A 166 -23.82 -5.35 -4.43
N TYR A 167 -23.86 -6.23 -3.43
CA TYR A 167 -23.04 -7.45 -3.39
C TYR A 167 -23.10 -8.31 -4.67
N PRO A 168 -24.23 -8.46 -5.37
CA PRO A 168 -24.28 -9.18 -6.64
C PRO A 168 -23.44 -8.56 -7.77
N LEU A 169 -23.08 -7.27 -7.67
CA LEU A 169 -22.22 -6.58 -8.64
C LEU A 169 -20.72 -6.68 -8.30
N LEU A 170 -20.38 -7.14 -7.09
CA LEU A 170 -19.01 -7.48 -6.75
C LEU A 170 -18.60 -8.81 -7.39
N PRO A 171 -17.29 -9.11 -7.48
CA PRO A 171 -16.84 -10.45 -7.80
C PRO A 171 -17.45 -11.50 -6.85
N PRO A 172 -17.59 -12.77 -7.30
CA PRO A 172 -18.09 -13.85 -6.47
C PRO A 172 -17.36 -13.92 -5.13
N GLU A 173 -18.09 -14.25 -4.06
CA GLU A 173 -17.53 -14.26 -2.70
C GLU A 173 -16.26 -15.10 -2.57
N LYS A 174 -16.26 -16.31 -3.13
CA LYS A 174 -15.08 -17.18 -3.16
C LYS A 174 -13.84 -16.49 -3.74
N PHE A 175 -14.02 -15.67 -4.78
CA PHE A 175 -12.93 -14.89 -5.37
C PHE A 175 -12.50 -13.75 -4.44
N ARG A 176 -13.45 -13.01 -3.84
CA ARG A 176 -13.14 -11.94 -2.87
C ARG A 176 -12.35 -12.45 -1.67
N LEU A 177 -12.73 -13.61 -1.13
CA LEU A 177 -12.02 -14.28 -0.04
C LEU A 177 -10.62 -14.75 -0.47
N CYS A 178 -10.46 -15.23 -1.70
CA CYS A 178 -9.14 -15.54 -2.26
C CYS A 178 -8.25 -14.28 -2.32
N VAL A 179 -8.81 -13.15 -2.75
CA VAL A 179 -8.10 -11.85 -2.78
C VAL A 179 -7.70 -11.41 -1.37
N LEU A 180 -8.59 -11.50 -0.37
CA LEU A 180 -8.25 -11.16 1.02
C LEU A 180 -7.14 -12.05 1.57
N LYS A 181 -7.20 -13.36 1.29
CA LYS A 181 -6.12 -14.28 1.64
C LYS A 181 -4.79 -13.81 1.04
N ASN A 182 -4.75 -13.57 -0.27
CA ASN A 182 -3.53 -13.15 -0.95
C ASN A 182 -3.01 -11.79 -0.44
N LEU A 183 -3.90 -10.87 -0.08
CA LEU A 183 -3.56 -9.58 0.52
C LEU A 183 -2.93 -9.72 1.91
N PHE A 184 -3.50 -10.53 2.78
CA PHE A 184 -2.96 -10.75 4.13
C PHE A 184 -1.61 -11.44 4.09
N GLU A 185 -1.44 -12.42 3.20
CA GLU A 185 -0.15 -13.05 3.00
C GLU A 185 0.89 -12.07 2.42
N ALA A 186 0.48 -11.21 1.47
CA ALA A 186 1.34 -10.19 0.91
C ALA A 186 1.80 -9.18 1.96
N GLU A 187 0.89 -8.68 2.79
CA GLU A 187 1.20 -7.75 3.86
C GLU A 187 2.15 -8.36 4.89
N ILE A 188 1.87 -9.58 5.36
CA ILE A 188 2.76 -10.26 6.31
C ILE A 188 4.16 -10.42 5.73
N ALA A 189 4.28 -10.80 4.44
CA ALA A 189 5.58 -10.93 3.78
C ALA A 189 6.29 -9.57 3.64
N ILE A 190 5.58 -8.52 3.23
CA ILE A 190 6.12 -7.15 3.12
C ILE A 190 6.62 -6.67 4.49
N TRP A 191 5.81 -6.84 5.53
CA TRP A 191 6.17 -6.45 6.88
C TRP A 191 7.33 -7.25 7.41
N TRP A 192 7.25 -8.58 7.41
CA TRP A 192 8.21 -9.42 8.10
C TRP A 192 9.52 -9.63 7.34
N ASP A 193 9.42 -9.95 6.06
CA ASP A 193 10.58 -10.33 5.26
C ASP A 193 11.34 -9.09 4.79
N ALA A 194 10.60 -8.07 4.31
CA ALA A 194 11.19 -6.83 3.83
C ALA A 194 11.37 -5.75 4.91
N GLU A 195 10.85 -5.96 6.12
CA GLU A 195 10.93 -5.02 7.25
C GLU A 195 10.23 -3.68 6.98
N VAL A 196 9.08 -3.72 6.29
CA VAL A 196 8.31 -2.54 5.90
C VAL A 196 6.85 -2.67 6.34
N LEU A 197 6.40 -1.81 7.24
CA LEU A 197 4.98 -1.68 7.55
C LEU A 197 4.35 -0.67 6.59
N HIS A 198 3.28 -1.05 5.88
CA HIS A 198 2.69 -0.22 4.82
C HIS A 198 2.01 1.06 5.35
N SER A 199 1.35 0.96 6.50
CA SER A 199 0.61 2.02 7.21
C SER A 199 -0.58 2.68 6.48
N ASP A 200 -0.74 2.50 5.17
CA ASP A 200 -1.88 3.03 4.40
C ASP A 200 -2.56 1.91 3.57
N GLN A 201 -3.10 0.91 4.26
CA GLN A 201 -3.69 -0.25 3.57
C GLN A 201 -5.16 -0.04 3.32
N GLU A 202 -5.43 0.47 2.13
CA GLU A 202 -6.78 0.77 1.68
C GLU A 202 -7.06 0.14 0.31
N PRO A 203 -8.33 -0.11 -0.06
CA PRO A 203 -8.69 -0.69 -1.35
C PRO A 203 -8.11 0.03 -2.58
N ARG A 204 -7.82 1.33 -2.49
CA ARG A 204 -7.17 2.09 -3.58
C ARG A 204 -5.71 1.67 -3.81
N ASN A 205 -5.06 1.14 -2.79
CA ASN A 205 -3.65 0.76 -2.77
C ASN A 205 -3.46 -0.73 -3.08
N VAL A 206 -4.50 -1.42 -3.56
CA VAL A 206 -4.44 -2.85 -3.89
C VAL A 206 -4.92 -3.04 -5.33
N ILE A 207 -4.02 -3.48 -6.23
CA ILE A 207 -4.41 -3.98 -7.55
C ILE A 207 -4.75 -5.46 -7.43
N ILE A 208 -5.89 -5.85 -8.00
CA ILE A 208 -6.36 -7.22 -8.14
C ILE A 208 -6.16 -7.65 -9.59
N ARG A 209 -5.45 -8.76 -9.78
CA ARG A 209 -5.33 -9.43 -11.08
C ARG A 209 -6.46 -10.44 -11.30
N ASP A 210 -6.62 -10.89 -12.54
CA ASP A 210 -7.71 -11.81 -12.92
C ASP A 210 -7.63 -13.17 -12.22
N ASP A 211 -6.44 -13.60 -11.80
CA ASP A 211 -6.20 -14.82 -11.03
C ASP A 211 -6.43 -14.66 -9.51
N GLY A 212 -6.83 -13.46 -9.06
CA GLY A 212 -7.01 -13.12 -7.65
C GLY A 212 -5.71 -12.82 -6.91
N SER A 213 -4.55 -12.87 -7.57
CA SER A 213 -3.31 -12.36 -6.99
C SER A 213 -3.38 -10.83 -6.84
N VAL A 214 -2.63 -10.32 -5.87
CA VAL A 214 -2.66 -8.89 -5.52
C VAL A 214 -1.31 -8.24 -5.68
N VAL A 215 -1.33 -6.94 -5.93
CA VAL A 215 -0.15 -6.08 -5.84
C VAL A 215 -0.47 -4.89 -4.95
N VAL A 216 0.36 -4.70 -3.93
CA VAL A 216 0.27 -3.59 -2.97
C VAL A 216 1.01 -2.38 -3.55
N LEU A 217 0.34 -1.24 -3.55
CA LEU A 217 0.82 0.04 -4.07
C LEU A 217 0.94 1.07 -2.96
N ASP A 218 1.63 2.16 -3.27
CA ASP A 218 1.61 3.38 -2.48
C ASP A 218 2.18 3.26 -1.06
N PHE A 219 3.49 3.09 -0.99
CA PHE A 219 4.25 3.06 0.26
C PHE A 219 4.54 4.46 0.82
N ASN A 220 3.72 5.46 0.51
CA ASN A 220 3.98 6.84 0.92
C ASN A 220 4.01 7.00 2.46
N GLN A 221 3.17 6.25 3.17
CA GLN A 221 3.07 6.25 4.63
C GLN A 221 3.86 5.11 5.29
N ALA A 222 4.64 4.36 4.50
CA ALA A 222 5.26 3.15 5.00
C ALA A 222 6.37 3.44 6.02
N LEU A 223 6.36 2.69 7.12
CA LEU A 223 7.44 2.66 8.09
C LEU A 223 8.48 1.60 7.66
N VAL A 224 9.68 2.05 7.32
CA VAL A 224 10.81 1.17 7.02
C VAL A 224 11.64 0.97 8.29
N TYR A 225 11.48 -0.18 8.94
CA TYR A 225 12.10 -0.43 10.25
C TYR A 225 13.62 -0.27 10.22
N ARG A 226 14.28 -0.65 9.12
CA ARG A 226 15.73 -0.46 8.96
C ARG A 226 16.23 0.96 9.29
N PHE A 227 15.39 1.97 9.09
CA PHE A 227 15.73 3.38 9.29
C PHE A 227 15.04 4.03 10.49
N ALA A 228 13.89 3.50 10.94
CA ALA A 228 13.11 4.14 11.99
C ALA A 228 13.25 3.46 13.35
N GLU A 229 13.10 2.13 13.43
CA GLU A 229 12.95 1.40 14.69
C GLU A 229 13.45 -0.05 14.59
N GLN A 230 13.72 -0.70 15.71
CA GLN A 230 14.05 -2.13 15.68
C GLN A 230 12.82 -2.96 15.27
N HIS A 231 12.91 -3.60 14.10
CA HIS A 231 11.88 -4.52 13.64
C HIS A 231 11.61 -5.63 14.68
N PRO A 232 10.34 -6.02 14.95
CA PRO A 232 10.00 -7.04 15.95
C PRO A 232 10.76 -8.37 15.80
N LYS A 233 11.06 -8.77 14.55
CA LYS A 233 11.85 -9.98 14.23
C LYS A 233 13.28 -9.98 14.80
N HIS A 234 13.83 -8.81 15.12
CA HIS A 234 15.19 -8.67 15.66
C HIS A 234 15.22 -8.56 17.19
N ARG A 235 14.07 -8.64 17.88
CA ARG A 235 14.01 -8.61 19.34
C ARG A 235 14.61 -9.89 19.93
N PRO A 236 15.30 -9.84 21.08
CA PRO A 236 15.78 -11.05 21.75
C PRO A 236 14.64 -12.06 21.98
N GLY A 237 14.86 -13.31 21.59
CA GLY A 237 13.86 -14.38 21.70
C GLY A 237 12.74 -14.34 20.65
N ALA A 238 12.77 -13.42 19.68
CA ALA A 238 11.79 -13.41 18.61
C ALA A 238 11.94 -14.64 17.69
N SER A 239 10.80 -15.16 17.25
CA SER A 239 10.74 -16.17 16.18
C SER A 239 11.35 -15.61 14.89
N ARG A 240 12.01 -16.46 14.09
CA ARG A 240 12.41 -16.11 12.72
C ARG A 240 11.23 -16.13 11.75
N LEU A 241 10.22 -16.96 12.05
CA LEU A 241 8.99 -17.07 11.26
C LEU A 241 8.05 -15.91 11.57
N ALA A 242 7.34 -15.46 10.53
CA ALA A 242 6.34 -14.40 10.62
C ALA A 242 5.16 -14.79 11.52
N PRO A 243 4.49 -13.82 12.17
CA PRO A 243 3.22 -14.07 12.83
C PRO A 243 2.18 -14.59 11.83
N SER A 244 1.27 -15.44 12.30
CA SER A 244 0.17 -15.94 11.50
C SER A 244 -0.80 -14.79 11.16
N PRO A 245 -1.36 -14.74 9.93
CA PRO A 245 -2.46 -13.84 9.59
C PRO A 245 -3.63 -13.93 10.57
N ILE A 246 -3.88 -15.10 11.16
CA ILE A 246 -4.93 -15.30 12.17
C ILE A 246 -4.77 -14.32 13.34
N GLU A 247 -3.55 -14.15 13.88
CA GLU A 247 -3.32 -13.24 15.01
C GLU A 247 -3.49 -11.76 14.62
N ARG A 248 -3.09 -11.41 13.39
CA ARG A 248 -3.05 -10.02 12.92
C ARG A 248 -4.41 -9.47 12.56
N TYR A 249 -5.24 -10.26 11.87
CA TYR A 249 -6.56 -9.81 11.38
C TYR A 249 -7.71 -10.33 12.21
N TRP A 250 -7.43 -10.80 13.42
CA TRP A 250 -8.45 -11.38 14.27
C TRP A 250 -9.57 -10.36 14.54
N PRO A 251 -10.84 -10.71 14.29
CA PRO A 251 -11.96 -9.76 14.41
C PRO A 251 -12.21 -9.29 15.85
N PHE A 252 -11.55 -9.90 16.84
CA PHE A 252 -11.73 -9.62 18.26
C PHE A 252 -10.47 -9.08 18.94
N ALA A 253 -9.46 -8.68 18.16
CA ALA A 253 -8.23 -8.13 18.72
C ALA A 253 -8.52 -6.75 19.36
N PRO A 254 -8.18 -6.54 20.65
CA PRO A 254 -8.41 -5.25 21.29
C PRO A 254 -7.48 -4.17 20.70
N GLY A 255 -8.06 -3.03 20.31
CA GLY A 255 -7.33 -1.80 19.97
C GLY A 255 -6.65 -1.78 18.60
N GLY A 256 -7.07 -2.61 17.65
CA GLY A 256 -6.60 -2.57 16.27
C GLY A 256 -7.76 -2.55 15.28
N THR A 257 -7.53 -2.02 14.08
CA THR A 257 -8.46 -2.13 12.95
C THR A 257 -8.65 -3.60 12.60
N THR A 258 -9.76 -4.18 13.06
CA THR A 258 -10.03 -5.61 12.82
C THR A 258 -10.70 -5.83 11.47
N LEU A 259 -10.63 -7.06 10.94
CA LEU A 259 -11.20 -7.41 9.63
C LEU A 259 -12.70 -7.11 9.51
N ALA A 260 -13.43 -7.26 10.62
CA ALA A 260 -14.87 -7.12 10.68
C ALA A 260 -15.30 -6.11 11.74
N ASP A 261 -14.43 -5.13 12.04
CA ASP A 261 -14.81 -4.05 12.95
C ASP A 261 -15.98 -3.26 12.34
N THR A 262 -17.02 -3.09 13.14
CA THR A 262 -18.24 -2.37 12.79
C THR A 262 -18.38 -1.06 13.54
N GLU A 263 -17.64 -0.89 14.64
CA GLU A 263 -17.73 0.31 15.47
C GLU A 263 -16.95 1.46 14.85
N ASP A 264 -15.88 1.14 14.11
CA ASP A 264 -15.17 2.11 13.28
C ASP A 264 -15.82 2.21 11.89
N SER A 265 -16.44 3.36 11.62
CA SER A 265 -16.94 3.74 10.29
C SER A 265 -15.84 3.80 9.22
N GLU A 266 -14.59 3.58 9.64
CA GLU A 266 -13.38 3.64 8.82
C GLU A 266 -12.82 2.27 8.44
N ASN A 267 -13.47 1.14 8.75
CA ASN A 267 -12.98 -0.16 8.29
C ASN A 267 -12.88 -0.19 6.75
N PRO A 268 -11.66 -0.16 6.18
CA PRO A 268 -11.49 0.04 4.75
C PRO A 268 -11.93 -1.20 3.95
N TRP A 269 -12.16 -2.33 4.63
CA TRP A 269 -12.55 -3.61 4.05
C TRP A 269 -14.05 -3.88 4.10
N ALA A 270 -14.84 -3.05 4.80
CA ALA A 270 -16.27 -3.29 5.03
C ALA A 270 -17.06 -3.48 3.72
N SER A 271 -16.64 -2.80 2.64
CA SER A 271 -17.26 -2.92 1.31
C SER A 271 -16.78 -4.12 0.48
N TRP A 272 -15.80 -4.88 0.97
CA TRP A 272 -15.20 -6.03 0.28
C TRP A 272 -15.44 -7.37 0.97
N ILE A 273 -15.60 -7.39 2.29
CA ILE A 273 -15.88 -8.62 3.07
C ILE A 273 -17.30 -9.16 2.81
N PRO A 274 -17.62 -10.42 3.12
CA PRO A 274 -19.00 -10.92 3.07
C PRO A 274 -19.98 -10.06 3.88
N HIS A 275 -21.20 -9.92 3.37
CA HIS A 275 -22.24 -9.05 3.92
C HIS A 275 -22.54 -9.35 5.40
N ASP A 276 -22.45 -10.62 5.80
CA ASP A 276 -22.88 -11.08 7.13
C ASP A 276 -21.77 -11.01 8.19
N TRP A 277 -20.52 -10.71 7.81
CA TRP A 277 -19.40 -10.65 8.74
C TRP A 277 -19.50 -9.49 9.75
N PRO A 278 -19.91 -8.27 9.36
CA PRO A 278 -20.18 -7.19 10.31
C PRO A 278 -21.15 -7.60 11.43
N GLN A 279 -22.22 -8.33 11.11
CA GLN A 279 -23.23 -8.74 12.09
C GLN A 279 -22.84 -10.00 12.84
N ASN A 280 -21.92 -10.80 12.27
CA ASN A 280 -21.45 -12.04 12.86
C ASN A 280 -19.95 -12.23 12.63
N GLN A 281 -19.16 -11.60 13.50
CA GLN A 281 -17.71 -11.66 13.48
C GLN A 281 -17.15 -13.09 13.68
N ASP A 282 -17.94 -14.03 14.25
CA ASP A 282 -17.52 -15.43 14.35
C ASP A 282 -17.33 -16.05 12.94
N LEU A 283 -18.08 -15.62 11.92
CA LEU A 283 -17.89 -16.09 10.54
C LEU A 283 -16.53 -15.66 9.97
N ALA A 284 -16.09 -14.43 10.27
CA ALA A 284 -14.76 -13.96 9.88
C ALA A 284 -13.65 -14.74 10.61
N ALA A 285 -13.83 -14.99 11.91
CA ALA A 285 -12.92 -15.79 12.72
C ALA A 285 -12.81 -17.24 12.21
N GLU A 286 -13.95 -17.88 11.91
CA GLU A 286 -13.98 -19.22 11.33
C GLU A 286 -13.25 -19.27 9.98
N TRP A 287 -13.46 -18.28 9.11
CA TRP A 287 -12.77 -18.21 7.83
C TRP A 287 -11.25 -18.04 7.99
N LEU A 288 -10.78 -17.19 8.91
CA LEU A 288 -9.35 -17.04 9.22
C LEU A 288 -8.77 -18.37 9.70
N LEU A 289 -9.44 -19.03 10.65
CA LEU A 289 -8.98 -20.31 11.17
C LEU A 289 -8.93 -21.37 10.07
N GLU A 290 -10.00 -21.54 9.29
CA GLU A 290 -10.06 -22.53 8.21
C GLU A 290 -9.01 -22.26 7.12
N THR A 291 -8.73 -20.99 6.83
CA THR A 291 -7.79 -20.61 5.75
C THR A 291 -6.33 -20.88 6.11
N TRP A 292 -5.97 -20.78 7.40
CA TRP A 292 -4.58 -20.89 7.86
C TRP A 292 -4.32 -21.98 8.92
N LYS A 293 -5.30 -22.82 9.28
CA LYS A 293 -5.10 -23.97 10.21
C LYS A 293 -4.03 -24.95 9.73
N ASP A 294 -3.96 -25.16 8.41
CA ASP A 294 -3.02 -26.07 7.76
C ASP A 294 -1.84 -25.33 7.11
N ALA A 295 -1.65 -24.04 7.45
CA ALA A 295 -0.53 -23.30 6.92
C ALA A 295 0.78 -23.96 7.35
N SER A 296 1.72 -24.09 6.41
CA SER A 296 2.99 -24.79 6.67
C SER A 296 3.64 -24.24 7.95
N PRO A 297 4.03 -25.12 8.90
CA PRO A 297 4.80 -24.72 10.08
C PRO A 297 6.13 -24.03 9.73
N SER A 298 6.58 -24.13 8.47
CA SER A 298 7.76 -23.43 7.97
C SER A 298 7.49 -22.00 7.49
N LYS A 299 6.22 -21.58 7.37
CA LYS A 299 5.82 -20.26 6.83
C LYS A 299 5.48 -19.28 7.95
N TYR A 300 4.68 -19.72 8.93
CA TYR A 300 4.25 -18.89 10.06
C TYR A 300 4.65 -19.54 11.37
N ARG A 301 4.95 -18.72 12.38
CA ARG A 301 5.12 -19.20 13.74
C ARG A 301 3.78 -19.73 14.28
N PRO A 302 3.80 -20.66 15.24
CA PRO A 302 2.59 -21.07 15.95
C PRO A 302 1.86 -19.88 16.57
N LEU A 303 0.54 -20.00 16.73
CA LEU A 303 -0.26 -19.02 17.46
C LEU A 303 0.31 -18.87 18.89
N SER A 304 0.42 -17.62 19.34
CA SER A 304 0.98 -17.31 20.65
C SER A 304 0.07 -17.79 21.78
N ASP A 305 0.67 -18.12 22.93
CA ASP A 305 -0.09 -18.43 24.14
C ASP A 305 -1.00 -17.26 24.54
N TYR A 306 -0.58 -16.02 24.30
CA TYR A 306 -1.41 -14.84 24.53
C TYR A 306 -2.70 -14.90 23.69
N PHE A 307 -2.57 -15.15 22.39
CA PHE A 307 -3.71 -15.30 21.50
C PHE A 307 -4.60 -16.47 21.94
N LEU A 308 -4.04 -17.68 22.06
CA LEU A 308 -4.83 -18.88 22.35
C LEU A 308 -5.59 -18.77 23.69
N ASN A 309 -5.03 -18.08 24.68
CA ASN A 309 -5.62 -17.91 26.01
C ASN A 309 -6.34 -16.57 26.23
N HIS A 310 -6.56 -15.79 25.17
CA HIS A 310 -7.19 -14.48 25.29
C HIS A 310 -8.64 -14.60 25.83
N PRO A 311 -9.06 -13.80 26.83
CA PRO A 311 -10.40 -13.90 27.42
C PRO A 311 -11.52 -13.72 26.41
N ALA A 312 -11.32 -12.88 25.39
CA ALA A 312 -12.30 -12.68 24.32
C ALA A 312 -12.61 -13.97 23.54
N HIS A 313 -11.81 -15.03 23.66
CA HIS A 313 -12.08 -16.32 23.02
C HIS A 313 -12.95 -17.24 23.87
N VAL A 314 -13.15 -16.96 25.16
CA VAL A 314 -13.95 -17.80 26.07
C VAL A 314 -15.45 -17.74 25.73
N GLN A 315 -15.92 -16.62 25.20
CA GLN A 315 -17.35 -16.37 24.95
C GLN A 315 -17.78 -16.64 23.50
N ARG A 316 -16.94 -17.25 22.67
CA ARG A 316 -17.19 -17.41 21.22
C ARG A 316 -17.97 -18.68 20.90
N GLY A 317 -18.50 -18.75 19.68
CA GLY A 317 -19.24 -19.92 19.20
C GLY A 317 -18.48 -21.24 19.35
N ARG A 318 -19.23 -22.33 19.55
CA ARG A 318 -18.67 -23.69 19.77
C ARG A 318 -17.66 -24.10 18.70
N LYS A 319 -17.86 -23.69 17.45
CA LYS A 319 -16.99 -24.04 16.31
C LYS A 319 -15.64 -23.30 16.34
N VAL A 320 -15.65 -22.01 16.68
CA VAL A 320 -14.43 -21.22 16.91
C VAL A 320 -13.65 -21.80 18.08
N LEU A 321 -14.33 -22.10 19.19
CA LEU A 321 -13.74 -22.73 20.37
C LEU A 321 -13.07 -24.06 20.05
N ALA A 322 -13.79 -24.98 19.41
CA ALA A 322 -13.29 -26.30 19.06
C ALA A 322 -12.04 -26.21 18.15
N THR A 323 -12.04 -25.28 17.20
CA THR A 323 -10.88 -25.08 16.32
C THR A 323 -9.68 -24.51 17.07
N LEU A 324 -9.89 -23.55 17.99
CA LEU A 324 -8.80 -23.03 18.83
C LEU A 324 -8.22 -24.09 19.77
N GLU A 325 -9.05 -25.01 20.29
CA GLU A 325 -8.61 -26.16 21.08
C GLU A 325 -7.72 -27.10 20.27
N MET A 326 -8.12 -27.43 19.03
CA MET A 326 -7.28 -28.23 18.13
C MET A 326 -5.94 -27.56 17.80
N LEU A 327 -5.90 -26.23 17.73
CA LEU A 327 -4.68 -25.45 17.48
C LEU A 327 -3.79 -25.27 18.73
N GLY A 328 -4.13 -25.91 19.86
CA GLY A 328 -3.29 -25.97 21.04
C GLY A 328 -3.68 -25.02 22.17
N ARG A 329 -4.92 -24.52 22.20
CA ARG A 329 -5.44 -23.81 23.38
C ARG A 329 -5.40 -24.73 24.60
N LYS A 330 -4.62 -24.35 25.62
CA LYS A 330 -4.59 -25.08 26.89
C LYS A 330 -5.90 -24.79 27.63
N PRO A 331 -6.58 -25.80 28.20
CA PRO A 331 -7.71 -25.55 29.09
C PRO A 331 -7.20 -24.68 30.24
N ARG A 332 -7.72 -23.46 30.38
CA ARG A 332 -7.55 -22.74 31.64
C ARG A 332 -8.36 -23.52 32.67
N ALA A 333 -7.68 -24.09 33.66
CA ALA A 333 -8.35 -24.57 34.85
C ALA A 333 -9.12 -23.37 35.43
N VAL A 334 -10.44 -23.37 35.24
CA VAL A 334 -11.31 -22.41 35.90
C VAL A 334 -11.20 -22.75 37.39
N LYS A 335 -10.43 -21.96 38.13
CA LYS A 335 -10.51 -22.00 39.58
C LYS A 335 -11.90 -21.46 39.91
N ASN A 336 -12.80 -22.35 40.32
CA ASN A 336 -14.05 -21.94 40.93
C ASN A 336 -13.67 -21.21 42.23
N GLU A 337 -13.82 -19.90 42.24
CA GLU A 337 -13.83 -19.08 43.46
C GLU A 337 -15.27 -18.95 43.98
#